data_AF-A0A847FZ40-F1
#
_entry.id   AF-A0A847FZ40-F1
#
_cell.length_a   1.000
_cell.length_b   1.000
_cell.length_c   1.000
_cell.angle_alpha   90.00
_cell.angle_beta   90.00
_cell.angle_gamma   90.00
#
_symmetry.space_group_name_H-M   'P 1'
#
loop_
_entity.id
_entity.type
_entity.pdbx_description
1 polymer ?
#
loop_
_entity_poly.entity_id
_entity_poly.type
_entity_poly.pdbx_seq_one_letter_code
_entity_poly.pdbx_strand_id
1 'polypeptide(L)'
;MFKKLINWLAGNDNLSEINRIFNVACVIGGLFCFLSGIECLLAGLSPVLVASNFLYTIVLGMAFFFSRFRNDFKFWRIISIFTLIFIYTPVLWIFNGGINSAAPYFILLFGSFLTILTVTRKETKANLPVSSMVIGFFVIIVCLLVFLEFKRPDLIYRYTDSNIHMIDVMVGVVFASLGNSLILMAFLHMYYRQLDKAEELAIRDSLTNLYNHLYVVQRLTEEIERADRNKSSLSI
;
A
#
# COMPACT_ATOMS: atom_id res chain seq x y z
N MET A 1 4.12 4.10 -20.49
CA MET A 1 4.15 2.64 -20.26
C MET A 1 3.73 2.27 -18.84
N PHE A 2 4.32 2.90 -17.81
CA PHE A 2 4.02 2.67 -16.38
C PHE A 2 2.53 2.79 -15.99
N LYS A 3 1.83 3.86 -16.42
CA LYS A 3 0.37 4.01 -16.19
C LYS A 3 -0.47 2.86 -16.74
N LYS A 4 -0.12 2.33 -17.93
CA LYS A 4 -0.84 1.20 -18.54
C LYS A 4 -0.62 -0.09 -17.73
N LEU A 5 0.60 -0.31 -17.24
CA LEU A 5 0.94 -1.45 -16.40
C LEU A 5 0.20 -1.39 -15.05
N ILE A 6 0.23 -0.24 -14.35
CA ILE A 6 -0.50 -0.07 -13.09
C ILE A 6 -2.00 -0.28 -13.28
N ASN A 7 -2.59 0.28 -14.35
CA ASN A 7 -4.01 0.09 -14.63
C ASN A 7 -4.36 -1.37 -14.90
N TRP A 8 -3.47 -2.10 -15.59
CA TRP A 8 -3.64 -3.52 -15.85
C TRP A 8 -3.54 -4.36 -14.56
N LEU A 9 -2.54 -4.09 -13.72
CA LEU A 9 -2.34 -4.76 -12.43
C LEU A 9 -3.51 -4.48 -11.46
N ALA A 10 -3.95 -3.23 -11.39
CA ALA A 10 -5.08 -2.80 -10.58
C ALA A 10 -6.37 -3.54 -10.97
N GLY A 11 -6.60 -3.72 -12.27
CA GLY A 11 -7.72 -4.45 -12.82
C GLY A 11 -8.84 -3.58 -13.38
N ASN A 12 -9.94 -4.23 -13.78
CA ASN A 12 -11.04 -3.59 -14.52
C ASN A 12 -11.78 -2.55 -13.66
N ASP A 13 -12.42 -1.59 -14.31
CA ASP A 13 -13.19 -0.52 -13.66
C ASP A 13 -14.44 -1.02 -12.90
N ASN A 14 -14.83 -2.28 -13.11
CA ASN A 14 -15.89 -2.94 -12.35
C ASN A 14 -15.47 -3.27 -10.90
N LEU A 15 -14.16 -3.27 -10.61
CA LEU A 15 -13.66 -3.51 -9.25
C LEU A 15 -13.71 -2.23 -8.42
N SER A 16 -13.94 -2.40 -7.12
CA SER A 16 -13.82 -1.29 -6.18
C SER A 16 -12.40 -0.73 -6.21
N GLU A 17 -12.26 0.58 -6.01
CA GLU A 17 -10.98 1.28 -6.02
C GLU A 17 -10.00 0.73 -4.97
N ILE A 18 -10.52 0.26 -3.83
CA ILE A 18 -9.73 -0.38 -2.79
C ILE A 18 -9.23 -1.76 -3.23
N ASN A 19 -10.04 -2.54 -3.94
CA ASN A 19 -9.60 -3.82 -4.50
C ASN A 19 -8.48 -3.60 -5.52
N ARG A 20 -8.56 -2.50 -6.27
CA ARG A 20 -7.55 -2.12 -7.26
C ARG A 20 -6.22 -1.76 -6.60
N ILE A 21 -6.23 -0.97 -5.53
CA ILE A 21 -5.00 -0.70 -4.76
C ILE A 21 -4.49 -1.99 -4.11
N PHE A 22 -5.38 -2.80 -3.54
CA PHE A 22 -4.99 -4.08 -2.95
C PHE A 22 -4.20 -4.95 -3.94
N ASN A 23 -4.70 -5.08 -5.17
CA ASN A 23 -4.01 -5.83 -6.22
C ASN A 23 -2.61 -5.28 -6.50
N VAL A 24 -2.48 -3.96 -6.64
CA VAL A 24 -1.18 -3.30 -6.86
C VAL A 24 -0.24 -3.54 -5.68
N ALA A 25 -0.74 -3.41 -4.46
CA ALA A 25 0.04 -3.62 -3.24
C ALA A 25 0.49 -5.08 -3.09
N CYS A 26 -0.37 -6.06 -3.39
CA CYS A 26 -0.01 -7.47 -3.40
C CYS A 26 1.09 -7.80 -4.40
N VAL A 27 1.06 -7.20 -5.60
CA VAL A 27 2.09 -7.41 -6.62
C VAL A 27 3.42 -6.80 -6.19
N ILE A 28 3.41 -5.55 -5.70
CA ILE A 28 4.62 -4.88 -5.23
C ILE A 28 5.21 -5.62 -4.03
N GLY A 29 4.39 -5.93 -3.02
CA GLY A 29 4.82 -6.66 -1.83
C GLY A 29 5.33 -8.07 -2.18
N GLY A 30 4.60 -8.80 -3.04
CA GLY A 30 4.99 -10.14 -3.47
C GLY A 30 6.30 -10.14 -4.24
N LEU A 31 6.52 -9.15 -5.12
CA LEU A 31 7.79 -8.99 -5.83
C LEU A 31 8.96 -8.75 -4.86
N PHE A 32 8.80 -7.86 -3.89
CA PHE A 32 9.88 -7.60 -2.93
C PHE A 32 10.13 -8.77 -1.98
N CYS A 33 9.09 -9.50 -1.55
CA CYS A 33 9.27 -10.71 -0.76
C CYS A 33 10.00 -11.79 -1.57
N PHE A 34 9.68 -11.93 -2.86
CA PHE A 34 10.35 -12.87 -3.75
C PHE A 34 11.84 -12.51 -3.92
N LEU A 35 12.13 -11.24 -4.21
CA LEU A 35 13.51 -10.75 -4.37
C LEU A 35 14.31 -10.88 -3.07
N SER A 36 13.71 -10.56 -1.92
CA SER A 36 14.35 -10.76 -0.61
C SER A 36 14.56 -12.25 -0.31
N GLY A 37 13.64 -13.14 -0.72
CA GLY A 37 13.83 -14.59 -0.65
C GLY A 37 15.05 -15.08 -1.42
N ILE A 38 15.24 -14.57 -2.64
CA ILE A 38 16.44 -14.87 -3.45
C ILE A 38 17.70 -14.33 -2.78
N GLU A 39 17.67 -13.09 -2.32
CA GLU A 39 18.79 -12.45 -1.64
C GLU A 39 19.20 -13.22 -0.38
N CYS A 40 18.24 -13.59 0.47
CA CYS A 40 18.48 -14.44 1.64
C CYS A 40 19.08 -15.81 1.26
N LEU A 41 18.63 -16.41 0.15
CA LEU A 41 19.14 -17.70 -0.33
C LEU A 41 20.58 -17.57 -0.84
N LEU A 42 20.91 -16.50 -1.57
CA LEU A 42 22.26 -16.22 -2.05
C LEU A 42 23.23 -15.85 -0.91
N ALA A 43 22.73 -15.16 0.11
CA ALA A 43 23.48 -14.79 1.31
C ALA A 43 23.66 -15.97 2.30
N GLY A 44 23.04 -17.12 2.06
CA GLY A 44 23.13 -18.27 2.95
C GLY A 44 22.48 -18.05 4.32
N LEU A 45 21.46 -17.18 4.39
CA LEU A 45 20.72 -16.90 5.62
C LEU A 45 19.83 -18.09 6.03
N SER A 46 19.20 -17.97 7.21
CA SER A 46 18.35 -19.01 7.79
C SER A 46 17.35 -19.57 6.76
N PRO A 47 17.26 -20.91 6.58
CA PRO A 47 16.27 -21.53 5.72
C PRO A 47 14.82 -21.16 6.09
N VAL A 48 14.57 -20.88 7.38
CA VAL A 48 13.25 -20.44 7.87
C VAL A 48 12.90 -19.05 7.33
N LEU A 49 13.87 -18.14 7.27
CA LEU A 49 13.69 -16.80 6.71
C LEU A 49 13.41 -16.87 5.21
N VAL A 50 14.20 -17.65 4.48
CA VAL A 50 14.03 -17.89 3.05
C VAL A 50 12.64 -18.47 2.76
N ALA A 51 12.23 -19.50 3.52
CA ALA A 51 10.92 -20.12 3.38
C ALA A 51 9.78 -19.13 3.68
N SER A 52 9.94 -18.27 4.69
CA SER A 52 8.96 -17.23 5.03
C SER A 52 8.77 -16.19 3.93
N ASN A 53 9.86 -15.75 3.29
CA ASN A 53 9.83 -14.86 2.12
C ASN A 53 9.04 -15.46 0.96
N PHE A 54 9.31 -16.72 0.61
CA PHE A 54 8.57 -17.40 -0.46
C PHE A 54 7.12 -17.72 -0.06
N LEU A 55 6.86 -18.11 1.19
CA LEU A 55 5.51 -18.31 1.71
C LEU A 55 4.68 -17.04 1.56
N TYR A 56 5.21 -15.90 2.00
CA TYR A 56 4.46 -14.64 1.94
C TYR A 56 4.30 -14.14 0.50
N THR A 57 5.27 -14.41 -0.38
CA THR A 57 5.11 -14.23 -1.84
C THR A 57 3.92 -15.01 -2.37
N ILE A 58 3.79 -16.30 -2.01
CA ILE A 58 2.67 -17.14 -2.44
C ILE A 58 1.35 -16.61 -1.88
N VAL A 59 1.30 -16.22 -0.61
CA VAL A 59 0.10 -15.63 0.00
C VAL A 59 -0.35 -14.38 -0.75
N LEU A 60 0.56 -13.46 -1.05
CA LEU A 60 0.25 -12.25 -1.81
C LEU A 60 -0.12 -12.54 -3.27
N GLY A 61 0.51 -13.54 -3.89
CA GLY A 61 0.16 -14.00 -5.25
C GLY A 61 -1.25 -14.60 -5.32
N MET A 62 -1.62 -15.44 -4.34
CA MET A 62 -2.99 -15.95 -4.22
C MET A 62 -3.97 -14.82 -3.96
N ALA A 63 -3.65 -13.90 -3.05
CA ALA A 63 -4.50 -12.77 -2.74
C ALA A 63 -4.76 -11.88 -3.97
N PHE A 64 -3.72 -11.62 -4.76
CA PHE A 64 -3.84 -10.93 -6.05
C PHE A 64 -4.75 -11.70 -7.01
N PHE A 65 -4.51 -13.00 -7.21
CA PHE A 65 -5.28 -13.82 -8.15
C PHE A 65 -6.77 -13.86 -7.81
N PHE A 66 -7.12 -14.16 -6.55
CA PHE A 66 -8.52 -14.25 -6.14
C PHE A 66 -9.23 -12.90 -6.08
N SER A 67 -8.54 -11.84 -5.64
CA SER A 67 -9.08 -10.49 -5.67
C SER A 67 -9.34 -10.01 -7.11
N ARG A 68 -8.41 -10.28 -8.04
CA ARG A 68 -8.49 -9.79 -9.42
C ARG A 68 -9.50 -10.55 -10.29
N PHE A 69 -9.52 -11.88 -10.20
CA PHE A 69 -10.28 -12.74 -11.12
C PHE A 69 -11.57 -13.30 -10.53
N ARG A 70 -11.64 -13.47 -9.20
CA ARG A 70 -12.85 -14.00 -8.52
C ARG A 70 -13.61 -12.95 -7.72
N ASN A 71 -13.11 -11.71 -7.66
CA ASN A 71 -13.67 -10.62 -6.86
C ASN A 71 -13.83 -10.96 -5.37
N ASP A 72 -13.12 -11.99 -4.90
CA ASP A 72 -13.10 -12.40 -3.50
C ASP A 72 -11.89 -11.76 -2.82
N PHE A 73 -12.00 -10.48 -2.51
CA PHE A 73 -10.90 -9.72 -1.91
C PHE A 73 -10.92 -9.75 -0.38
N LYS A 74 -12.10 -9.90 0.25
CA LYS A 74 -12.24 -9.74 1.71
C LYS A 74 -11.51 -10.83 2.49
N PHE A 75 -11.71 -12.08 2.07
CA PHE A 75 -11.10 -13.25 2.71
C PHE A 75 -9.57 -13.21 2.57
N TRP A 76 -9.09 -13.01 1.35
CA TRP A 76 -7.66 -12.96 1.05
C TRP A 76 -6.93 -11.76 1.66
N ARG A 77 -7.62 -10.64 1.83
CA ARG A 77 -7.12 -9.50 2.58
C ARG A 77 -6.87 -9.86 4.06
N ILE A 78 -7.82 -10.55 4.71
CA ILE A 78 -7.67 -10.97 6.11
C ILE A 78 -6.49 -11.94 6.24
N ILE A 79 -6.38 -12.93 5.35
CA ILE A 79 -5.23 -13.85 5.33
C ILE A 79 -3.92 -13.08 5.19
N SER A 80 -3.84 -12.14 4.23
CA SER A 80 -2.62 -11.37 3.99
C SER A 80 -2.20 -10.54 5.20
N ILE A 81 -3.16 -9.91 5.90
CA ILE A 81 -2.92 -9.17 7.15
C ILE A 81 -2.44 -10.11 8.26
N PHE A 82 -3.15 -11.22 8.45
CA PHE A 82 -2.83 -12.18 9.51
C PHE A 82 -1.42 -12.76 9.33
N THR A 83 -1.10 -13.23 8.12
CA THR A 83 0.23 -13.76 7.81
C THR A 83 1.31 -12.69 7.99
N LEU A 84 1.05 -11.43 7.58
CA LEU A 84 2.02 -10.35 7.75
C LEU A 84 2.36 -10.12 9.22
N ILE A 85 1.33 -9.97 10.06
CA ILE A 85 1.47 -9.57 11.46
C ILE A 85 2.01 -10.70 12.32
N PHE A 86 1.47 -11.91 12.18
CA PHE A 86 1.73 -13.02 13.12
C PHE A 86 2.80 -14.00 12.66
N ILE A 87 3.13 -14.03 11.37
CA ILE A 87 4.07 -15.01 10.81
C ILE A 87 5.28 -14.28 10.23
N TYR A 88 5.05 -13.42 9.23
CA TYR A 88 6.13 -12.82 8.48
C TYR A 88 6.96 -11.85 9.32
N THR A 89 6.31 -10.92 10.04
CA THR A 89 7.03 -9.91 10.86
C THR A 89 7.86 -10.56 11.98
N PRO A 90 7.34 -11.51 12.79
CA PRO A 90 8.15 -12.16 13.82
C PRO A 90 9.30 -13.00 13.24
N VAL A 91 9.07 -13.73 12.14
CA VAL A 91 10.13 -14.50 11.49
C VAL A 91 11.21 -13.59 10.93
N LEU A 92 10.83 -12.50 10.26
CA LEU A 92 11.76 -11.48 9.78
C LEU A 92 12.57 -10.91 10.95
N TRP A 93 11.93 -10.55 12.06
CA TRP A 93 12.63 -9.98 13.21
C TRP A 93 13.64 -10.95 13.84
N ILE A 94 13.23 -12.19 14.09
CA ILE A 94 14.04 -13.17 14.83
C ILE A 94 15.20 -13.69 13.96
N PHE A 95 14.93 -13.98 12.68
CA PHE A 95 15.89 -14.65 11.80
C PHE A 95 16.65 -13.72 10.86
N ASN A 96 16.22 -12.47 10.72
CA ASN A 96 16.93 -11.42 10.00
C ASN A 96 17.37 -10.32 10.99
N GLY A 97 18.16 -10.64 12.01
CA GLY A 97 18.96 -9.63 12.74
C GLY A 97 18.25 -8.57 13.58
N GLY A 98 16.92 -8.63 13.74
CA GLY A 98 16.14 -7.74 14.61
C GLY A 98 16.36 -6.26 14.31
N ILE A 99 16.65 -5.48 15.35
CA ILE A 99 16.81 -4.02 15.22
C ILE A 99 18.05 -3.62 14.41
N ASN A 100 19.05 -4.51 14.29
CA ASN A 100 20.33 -4.19 13.66
C ASN A 100 20.36 -4.50 12.15
N SER A 101 19.26 -4.97 11.55
CA SER A 101 19.19 -5.42 10.16
C SER A 101 18.32 -4.50 9.27
N ALA A 102 17.95 -5.01 8.10
CA ALA A 102 16.91 -4.43 7.26
C ALA A 102 15.50 -4.39 7.89
N ALA A 103 15.21 -5.20 8.93
CA ALA A 103 13.84 -5.39 9.45
C ALA A 103 13.12 -4.10 9.88
N PRO A 104 13.77 -3.12 10.56
CA PRO A 104 13.11 -1.88 10.97
C PRO A 104 12.61 -1.02 9.80
N TYR A 105 13.31 -1.04 8.66
CA TYR A 105 12.93 -0.27 7.48
C TYR A 105 11.64 -0.82 6.86
N PHE A 106 11.45 -2.15 6.91
CA PHE A 106 10.22 -2.78 6.44
C PHE A 106 9.00 -2.48 7.31
N ILE A 107 9.15 -2.05 8.57
CA ILE A 107 8.02 -1.64 9.42
C ILE A 107 7.22 -0.51 8.77
N LEU A 108 7.90 0.48 8.17
CA LEU A 108 7.24 1.59 7.49
C LEU A 108 6.45 1.11 6.27
N LEU A 109 7.06 0.21 5.48
CA LEU A 109 6.38 -0.43 4.34
C LEU A 109 5.14 -1.20 4.80
N PHE A 110 5.24 -1.97 5.88
CA PHE A 110 4.11 -2.73 6.44
C PHE A 110 3.03 -1.80 6.98
N GLY A 111 3.38 -0.70 7.63
CA GLY A 111 2.43 0.31 8.10
C GLY A 111 1.60 0.90 6.96
N SER A 112 2.25 1.30 5.87
CA SER A 112 1.56 1.82 4.68
C SER A 112 0.73 0.76 3.97
N PHE A 113 1.24 -0.47 3.87
CA PHE A 113 0.50 -1.61 3.34
C PHE A 113 -0.77 -1.87 4.17
N LEU A 114 -0.65 -2.05 5.49
CA LEU A 114 -1.76 -2.30 6.41
C LEU A 114 -2.80 -1.19 6.35
N THR A 115 -2.38 0.07 6.35
CA THR A 115 -3.28 1.23 6.28
C THR A 115 -4.18 1.15 5.06
N ILE A 116 -3.61 0.83 3.89
CA ILE A 116 -4.34 0.68 2.64
C ILE A 116 -5.31 -0.51 2.70
N LEU A 117 -4.91 -1.61 3.34
CA LEU A 117 -5.80 -2.77 3.48
C LEU A 117 -7.02 -2.46 4.36
N THR A 118 -6.84 -1.60 5.35
CA THR A 118 -7.89 -1.33 6.34
C THR A 118 -8.84 -0.19 5.92
N VAL A 119 -8.36 0.79 5.15
CA VAL A 119 -9.18 1.92 4.67
C VAL A 119 -10.28 1.43 3.72
N THR A 120 -11.55 1.68 4.07
CA THR A 120 -12.72 1.24 3.30
C THR A 120 -13.62 2.42 2.92
N ARG A 121 -14.09 2.49 1.65
CA ARG A 121 -14.84 3.62 1.05
C ARG A 121 -16.20 3.86 1.70
N LYS A 122 -16.86 2.80 2.18
CA LYS A 122 -18.02 2.95 3.07
C LYS A 122 -17.48 3.14 4.47
N GLU A 123 -17.31 4.39 4.88
CA GLU A 123 -17.15 4.72 6.30
C GLU A 123 -18.45 4.43 7.04
N THR A 124 -18.69 3.16 7.36
CA THR A 124 -19.47 2.88 8.56
C THR A 124 -18.58 3.29 9.72
N LYS A 125 -19.10 4.03 10.72
CA LYS A 125 -18.34 4.46 11.93
C LYS A 125 -17.53 3.33 12.60
N ALA A 126 -17.85 2.06 12.31
CA ALA A 126 -17.14 0.86 12.75
C ALA A 126 -15.81 0.54 12.01
N ASN A 127 -15.55 1.05 10.79
CA ASN A 127 -14.37 0.65 10.02
C ASN A 127 -13.08 1.38 10.46
N LEU A 128 -13.23 2.62 10.92
CA LEU A 128 -12.12 3.42 11.46
C LEU A 128 -11.51 2.78 12.74
N PRO A 129 -12.29 2.38 13.77
CA PRO A 129 -11.72 1.74 14.94
C PRO A 129 -11.09 0.38 14.62
N VAL A 130 -11.64 -0.40 13.68
CA VAL A 130 -11.03 -1.67 13.25
C VAL A 130 -9.67 -1.43 12.61
N SER A 131 -9.56 -0.42 11.74
CA SER A 131 -8.30 -0.04 11.10
C SER A 131 -7.24 0.36 12.12
N SER A 132 -7.60 1.26 13.04
CA SER A 132 -6.73 1.68 14.14
C SER A 132 -6.36 0.54 15.07
N MET A 133 -7.26 -0.42 15.30
CA MET A 133 -6.99 -1.60 16.13
C MET A 133 -5.98 -2.53 15.47
N VAL A 134 -6.08 -2.79 14.17
CA VAL A 134 -5.11 -3.62 13.43
C VAL A 134 -3.72 -2.98 13.43
N ILE A 135 -3.64 -1.67 13.14
CA ILE A 135 -2.38 -0.93 13.16
C ILE A 135 -1.80 -0.88 14.59
N GLY A 136 -2.62 -0.57 15.59
CA GLY A 136 -2.21 -0.55 16.99
C GLY A 136 -1.71 -1.91 17.46
N PHE A 137 -2.37 -2.99 17.05
CA PHE A 137 -1.95 -4.35 17.37
C PHE A 137 -0.61 -4.72 16.70
N PHE A 138 -0.41 -4.30 15.44
CA PHE A 138 0.89 -4.45 14.76
C PHE A 138 2.01 -3.69 15.50
N VAL A 139 1.76 -2.45 15.94
CA VAL A 139 2.72 -1.67 16.73
C VAL A 139 3.04 -2.38 18.05
N ILE A 140 2.03 -2.92 18.74
CA ILE A 140 2.24 -3.70 19.97
C ILE A 140 3.15 -4.91 19.71
N ILE A 141 2.92 -5.66 18.62
CA ILE A 141 3.79 -6.79 18.26
C ILE A 141 5.23 -6.34 18.02
N VAL A 142 5.45 -5.25 17.29
CA VAL A 142 6.79 -4.68 17.08
C VAL A 142 7.43 -4.32 18.41
N CYS A 143 6.72 -3.62 19.31
CA CYS A 143 7.22 -3.28 20.63
C CYS A 143 7.57 -4.53 21.46
N LEU A 144 6.77 -5.58 21.38
CA LEU A 144 7.05 -6.86 22.05
C LEU A 144 8.30 -7.53 21.49
N LEU A 145 8.53 -7.49 20.18
CA LEU A 145 9.73 -8.03 19.54
C LEU A 145 10.98 -7.24 19.94
N VAL A 146 10.92 -5.92 19.97
CA VAL A 146 12.01 -5.06 20.46
C VAL A 146 12.30 -5.36 21.94
N PHE A 147 11.26 -5.49 22.77
CA PHE A 147 11.43 -5.82 24.18
C PHE A 147 12.01 -7.24 24.38
N LEU A 148 11.59 -8.20 23.56
CA LEU A 148 12.13 -9.56 23.55
C LEU A 148 13.62 -9.55 23.21
N GLU A 149 14.02 -8.81 22.17
CA GLU A 149 15.42 -8.64 21.78
C GLU A 149 16.25 -8.01 22.90
N PHE A 150 15.72 -7.01 23.60
CA PHE A 150 16.41 -6.40 24.74
C PHE A 150 16.63 -7.37 25.91
N LYS A 151 15.65 -8.25 26.19
CA LYS A 151 15.73 -9.20 27.30
C LYS A 151 16.48 -10.49 26.97
N ARG A 152 16.37 -10.94 25.72
CA ARG A 152 16.90 -12.22 25.22
C ARG A 152 17.56 -12.01 23.85
N PRO A 153 18.70 -11.31 23.82
CA PRO A 153 19.41 -11.01 22.58
C PRO A 153 20.10 -12.26 21.99
N ASP A 154 20.01 -13.40 22.67
CA ASP A 154 20.45 -14.73 22.21
C ASP A 154 19.47 -15.37 21.22
N LEU A 155 18.19 -14.96 21.25
CA LEU A 155 17.16 -15.49 20.33
C LEU A 155 17.23 -14.87 18.95
N ILE A 156 17.81 -13.67 18.82
CA ILE A 156 17.88 -12.93 17.57
C ILE A 156 19.15 -13.33 16.82
N TYR A 157 18.98 -13.63 15.53
CA TYR A 157 20.10 -13.92 14.64
C TYR A 157 21.12 -12.77 14.66
N ARG A 158 22.41 -13.10 14.64
CA ARG A 158 23.48 -12.11 14.57
C ARG A 158 24.33 -12.36 13.35
N TYR A 159 24.50 -11.32 12.55
CA TYR A 159 25.39 -11.35 11.40
C TYR A 159 26.82 -11.62 11.86
N THR A 160 27.45 -12.64 11.27
CA THR A 160 28.87 -12.96 11.48
C THR A 160 29.77 -12.24 10.48
N ASP A 161 29.25 -11.95 9.29
CA ASP A 161 29.96 -11.25 8.22
C ASP A 161 29.42 -9.82 8.06
N SER A 162 30.31 -8.84 8.21
CA SER A 162 29.99 -7.41 8.06
C SER A 162 29.57 -7.05 6.63
N ASN A 163 30.08 -7.74 5.61
CA ASN A 163 29.72 -7.46 4.21
C ASN A 163 28.29 -7.93 3.93
N ILE A 164 27.91 -9.12 4.39
CA ILE A 164 26.55 -9.64 4.25
C ILE A 164 25.57 -8.73 4.99
N HIS A 165 25.93 -8.30 6.20
CA HIS A 165 25.14 -7.34 6.97
C HIS A 165 24.91 -6.02 6.22
N MET A 166 25.96 -5.43 5.66
CA MET A 166 25.83 -4.18 4.89
C MET A 166 24.96 -4.37 3.64
N ILE A 167 25.09 -5.50 2.94
CA ILE A 167 24.27 -5.80 1.75
C ILE A 167 22.79 -5.93 2.14
N ASP A 168 22.45 -6.69 3.19
CA ASP A 168 21.06 -6.85 3.68
C ASP A 168 20.46 -5.49 4.01
N VAL A 169 21.15 -4.65 4.78
CA VAL A 169 20.66 -3.31 5.14
C VAL A 169 20.47 -2.44 3.91
N MET A 170 21.44 -2.41 2.98
CA MET A 170 21.32 -1.61 1.75
C MET A 170 20.15 -2.05 0.88
N VAL A 171 20.03 -3.36 0.63
CA VAL A 171 18.94 -3.94 -0.17
C VAL A 171 17.60 -3.69 0.51
N GLY A 172 17.51 -3.93 1.82
CA GLY A 172 16.33 -3.71 2.63
C GLY A 172 15.85 -2.25 2.62
N VAL A 173 16.76 -1.29 2.80
CA VAL A 173 16.44 0.15 2.73
C VAL A 173 15.92 0.52 1.34
N VAL A 174 16.57 0.05 0.28
CA VAL A 174 16.15 0.31 -1.10
C VAL A 174 14.75 -0.28 -1.35
N PHE A 175 14.52 -1.54 -0.98
CA PHE A 175 13.23 -2.20 -1.17
C PHE A 175 12.11 -1.56 -0.34
N ALA A 176 12.37 -1.27 0.93
CA ALA A 176 11.40 -0.61 1.80
C ALA A 176 11.05 0.79 1.28
N SER A 177 12.04 1.59 0.89
CA SER A 177 11.84 2.96 0.40
C SER A 177 11.12 3.00 -0.94
N LEU A 178 11.56 2.17 -1.90
CA LEU A 178 10.91 2.06 -3.21
C LEU A 178 9.49 1.52 -3.08
N GLY A 179 9.31 0.43 -2.32
CA GLY A 179 7.98 -0.14 -2.10
C GLY A 179 7.04 0.82 -1.42
N ASN A 180 7.49 1.54 -0.41
CA ASN A 180 6.67 2.51 0.27
C ASN A 180 6.26 3.65 -0.67
N SER A 181 7.21 4.16 -1.46
CA SER A 181 6.94 5.20 -2.46
C SER A 181 5.94 4.74 -3.52
N LEU A 182 6.09 3.53 -4.05
CA LEU A 182 5.18 2.98 -5.07
C LEU A 182 3.76 2.77 -4.52
N ILE A 183 3.64 2.26 -3.30
CA ILE A 183 2.37 2.08 -2.61
C ILE A 183 1.68 3.43 -2.37
N LEU A 184 2.41 4.43 -1.88
CA LEU A 184 1.89 5.79 -1.66
C LEU A 184 1.49 6.47 -2.99
N MET A 185 2.30 6.33 -4.04
CA MET A 185 1.96 6.84 -5.37
C MET A 185 0.67 6.21 -5.91
N ALA A 186 0.49 4.89 -5.75
CA ALA A 186 -0.74 4.20 -6.14
C ALA A 186 -1.96 4.74 -5.37
N PHE A 187 -1.79 4.98 -4.07
CA PHE A 187 -2.83 5.55 -3.22
C PHE A 187 -3.19 6.99 -3.61
N LEU A 188 -2.20 7.88 -3.77
CA LEU A 188 -2.41 9.26 -4.19
C LEU A 188 -3.08 9.34 -5.57
N HIS A 189 -2.66 8.47 -6.49
CA HIS A 189 -3.29 8.41 -7.81
C HIS A 189 -4.78 8.04 -7.73
N MET A 190 -5.15 7.09 -6.86
CA MET A 190 -6.56 6.80 -6.59
C MET A 190 -7.27 8.00 -5.96
N TYR A 191 -6.66 8.63 -4.96
CA TYR A 191 -7.25 9.78 -4.27
C TYR A 191 -7.59 10.91 -5.23
N TYR A 192 -6.63 11.35 -6.06
CA TYR A 192 -6.89 12.39 -7.06
C TYR A 192 -7.93 11.95 -8.09
N ARG A 193 -7.93 10.70 -8.54
CA ARG A 193 -8.97 10.20 -9.44
C ARG A 193 -10.36 10.23 -8.82
N GLN A 194 -10.49 9.98 -7.51
CA GLN A 194 -11.77 10.11 -6.81
C GLN A 194 -12.16 11.57 -6.64
N LEU A 195 -11.18 12.44 -6.36
CA LEU A 195 -11.40 13.87 -6.26
C LEU A 195 -11.91 14.46 -7.57
N ASP A 196 -11.25 14.15 -8.70
CA ASP A 196 -11.68 14.60 -10.04
C ASP A 196 -13.12 14.16 -10.35
N LYS A 197 -13.48 12.91 -10.01
CA LYS A 197 -14.85 12.41 -10.19
C LYS A 197 -15.85 13.12 -9.28
N ALA A 198 -15.46 13.44 -8.05
CA ALA A 198 -16.31 14.15 -7.11
C ALA A 198 -16.51 15.60 -7.54
N GLU A 199 -15.48 16.26 -8.04
CA GLU A 199 -15.56 17.60 -8.62
C GLU A 199 -16.46 17.63 -9.85
N GLU A 200 -16.32 16.66 -10.77
CA GLU A 200 -17.17 16.57 -11.95
C GLU A 200 -18.65 16.37 -11.57
N LEU A 201 -18.94 15.55 -10.56
CA LEU A 201 -20.30 15.38 -10.03
C LEU A 201 -20.81 16.63 -9.29
N ALA A 202 -19.92 17.39 -8.65
CA ALA A 202 -20.29 18.59 -7.91
C ALA A 202 -20.61 19.79 -8.83
N ILE A 203 -20.07 19.84 -10.05
CA ILE A 203 -20.34 20.91 -11.01
C ILE A 203 -21.50 20.59 -11.98
N ARG A 204 -21.98 19.35 -12.01
CA ARG A 204 -23.07 18.92 -12.89
C ARG A 204 -24.39 18.75 -12.14
N ASP A 205 -25.48 19.06 -12.82
CA ASP A 205 -26.85 18.75 -12.41
C ASP A 205 -27.12 17.24 -12.56
N SER A 206 -27.69 16.62 -11.52
CA SER A 206 -27.84 15.16 -11.45
C SER A 206 -28.89 14.60 -12.40
N LEU A 207 -29.86 15.41 -12.83
CA LEU A 207 -30.96 14.98 -13.69
C LEU A 207 -30.62 15.14 -15.18
N THR A 208 -29.92 16.22 -15.52
CA THR A 208 -29.66 16.61 -16.91
C THR A 208 -28.22 16.39 -17.34
N ASN A 209 -27.30 16.15 -16.40
CA ASN A 209 -25.85 16.04 -16.64
C ASN A 209 -25.23 17.32 -17.27
N LEU A 210 -25.98 18.43 -17.27
CA LEU A 210 -25.53 19.77 -17.64
C LEU A 210 -24.80 20.43 -16.46
N TYR A 211 -24.10 21.54 -16.69
CA TYR A 211 -23.52 22.30 -15.58
C TYR A 211 -24.61 22.85 -14.67
N ASN A 212 -24.38 22.76 -13.36
CA ASN A 212 -25.32 23.30 -12.39
C ASN A 212 -25.28 24.84 -12.35
N HIS A 213 -26.33 25.42 -11.79
CA HIS A 213 -26.50 26.87 -11.75
C HIS A 213 -25.31 27.60 -11.09
N LEU A 214 -24.76 27.04 -10.00
CA LEU A 214 -23.63 27.64 -9.29
C LEU A 214 -22.40 27.75 -10.19
N TYR A 215 -22.05 26.66 -10.87
CA TYR A 215 -20.92 26.63 -11.79
C TYR A 215 -21.12 27.56 -12.98
N VAL A 216 -22.33 27.59 -13.56
CA VAL A 216 -22.66 28.47 -14.68
C VAL A 216 -22.50 29.94 -14.28
N VAL A 217 -23.08 30.37 -13.16
CA VAL A 217 -23.00 31.77 -12.69
C VAL A 217 -21.57 32.18 -12.39
N GLN A 218 -20.77 31.30 -11.76
CA GLN A 218 -19.37 31.57 -11.48
C GLN A 218 -18.58 31.77 -12.78
N ARG A 219 -18.73 30.87 -13.77
CA ARG A 219 -18.05 31.02 -15.06
C ARG A 219 -18.55 32.22 -15.85
N LEU A 220 -19.84 32.53 -15.79
CA LEU A 220 -20.40 33.68 -16.49
C LEU A 220 -19.78 34.99 -15.98
N THR A 221 -19.63 35.12 -14.67
CA THR A 221 -19.00 36.30 -14.04
C THR A 221 -17.56 36.48 -14.54
N GLU A 222 -16.77 35.39 -14.56
CA GLU A 222 -15.39 35.43 -15.01
C GLU A 222 -15.25 35.75 -16.51
N GLU A 223 -16.18 35.26 -17.34
CA GLU A 223 -16.19 35.57 -18.77
C GLU A 223 -16.70 36.99 -19.07
N ILE A 224 -17.62 37.54 -18.27
CA ILE A 224 -18.01 38.97 -18.34
C ILE A 224 -16.78 39.85 -18.06
N GLU A 225 -16.01 39.56 -17.01
CA GLU A 225 -14.79 40.30 -16.71
C GLU A 225 -13.73 40.18 -17.81
N ARG A 226 -13.58 39.00 -18.43
CA ARG A 226 -12.68 38.81 -19.57
C ARG A 226 -13.13 39.59 -20.80
N ALA A 227 -14.42 39.58 -21.09
CA ALA A 227 -15.01 40.29 -22.22
C ALA A 227 -14.83 41.80 -22.08
N ASP A 228 -14.99 42.34 -20.87
CA ASP A 228 -14.75 43.75 -20.56
C ASP A 228 -13.27 44.13 -20.77
N ARG A 229 -12.33 43.31 -20.26
CA ARG A 229 -10.88 43.51 -20.47
C ARG A 229 -10.48 43.48 -21.93
N ASN A 230 -11.07 42.58 -22.72
CA ASN A 230 -10.70 42.37 -24.12
C ASN A 230 -11.58 43.18 -25.11
N LYS A 231 -12.56 43.94 -24.61
CA LYS A 231 -13.58 44.64 -25.41
C LYS A 231 -14.27 43.74 -26.45
N SER A 232 -14.51 42.49 -26.09
CA SER A 232 -15.21 41.52 -26.94
C SER A 232 -16.67 41.39 -26.51
N SER A 233 -17.57 41.15 -27.46
CA SER A 233 -18.98 40.85 -27.14
C SER A 233 -19.12 39.43 -26.56
N LEU A 234 -19.92 39.29 -25.50
CA LEU A 234 -20.30 38.00 -24.90
C LEU A 234 -21.76 37.70 -25.22
N SER A 235 -22.06 36.48 -25.65
CA SER A 235 -23.43 35.96 -25.82
C SER A 235 -23.63 34.74 -24.92
N ILE A 236 -24.83 34.63 -24.35
CA ILE A 236 -25.23 33.57 -23.42
C ILE A 236 -26.24 32.65 -24.10
#